data_AF-K1SGC6-F1
#
_entry.id   AF-K1SGC6-F1
#
_cell.length_a   1.000
_cell.length_b   1.000
_cell.length_c   1.000
_cell.angle_alpha   90.00
_cell.angle_beta   90.00
_cell.angle_gamma   90.00
#
_symmetry.space_group_name_H-M   'P 1'
#
loop_
_entity.id
_entity.type
_entity.pdbx_description
1 polymer ?
#
loop_
_entity_poly.entity_id
_entity_poly.type
_entity_poly.pdbx_seq_one_letter_code
_entity_poly.pdbx_strand_id
1 'polypeptide(L)'
;QTFATITLQNYFRMYHKLAGMTGTASTESGEFWDIYKLDVVEIPTNRPIQRKDLDDRVYKTAREKYRAVIDEIEETRNAGRPVLVGTTSVEISELLSKMLKMRNIPHNVLNAKLHQQEAQIVAEAGRSVNGKGAVTIATNMAGRGTDIKLTPEVKAAGGLAIIGTERHESRRVDRQLRGRAGRQGDPG
;
A
#
# COMPACT_ATOMS: atom_id res chain seq x y z
N GLN A 1 8.80 22.90 -28.78
CA GLN A 1 9.23 24.16 -28.13
C GLN A 1 8.48 24.26 -26.81
N THR A 2 9.17 24.51 -25.69
CA THR A 2 8.51 24.67 -24.38
C THR A 2 7.99 26.10 -24.27
N PHE A 3 6.70 26.27 -23.98
CA PHE A 3 6.03 27.58 -23.93
C PHE A 3 6.09 28.26 -22.55
N ALA A 4 6.13 27.50 -21.46
CA ALA A 4 6.29 27.99 -20.08
C ALA A 4 6.84 26.89 -19.17
N THR A 5 7.49 27.25 -18.06
CA THR A 5 8.01 26.28 -17.08
C THR A 5 8.02 26.90 -15.69
N ILE A 6 7.57 26.13 -14.69
CA ILE A 6 7.68 26.46 -13.27
C ILE A 6 7.87 25.15 -12.50
N THR A 7 8.66 25.17 -11.42
CA THR A 7 8.80 24.02 -10.53
C THR A 7 7.61 23.96 -9.56
N LEU A 8 7.28 22.77 -9.06
CA LEU A 8 6.21 22.63 -8.04
C LEU A 8 6.53 23.46 -6.78
N GLN A 9 7.81 23.52 -6.40
CA GLN A 9 8.28 24.33 -5.27
C GLN A 9 7.90 25.80 -5.46
N ASN A 10 8.25 26.39 -6.62
CA ASN A 10 7.96 27.79 -6.89
C ASN A 10 6.47 28.03 -7.06
N TYR A 11 5.75 27.11 -7.70
CA TYR A 11 4.30 27.22 -7.89
C TYR A 11 3.54 27.27 -6.56
N PHE A 12 3.82 26.36 -5.63
CA PHE A 12 3.13 26.34 -4.33
C PHE A 12 3.54 27.49 -3.41
N ARG A 13 4.73 28.05 -3.56
CA ARG A 13 5.17 29.24 -2.81
C ARG A 13 4.41 30.52 -3.19
N MET A 14 3.67 30.53 -4.30
CA MET A 14 2.87 31.69 -4.71
C MET A 14 1.58 31.85 -3.90
N TYR A 15 1.16 30.82 -3.15
CA TYR A 15 -0.07 30.88 -2.35
C TYR A 15 0.15 31.71 -1.08
N HIS A 16 -0.76 32.64 -0.79
CA HIS A 16 -0.72 33.44 0.44
C HIS A 16 -0.77 32.58 1.71
N LYS A 17 -1.50 31.45 1.64
CA LYS A 17 -1.56 30.45 2.72
C LYS A 17 -1.45 29.06 2.11
N LEU A 18 -0.52 28.27 2.65
CA LEU A 18 -0.30 26.90 2.23
C LEU A 18 -0.48 25.96 3.42
N ALA A 19 -1.12 24.81 3.18
CA ALA A 19 -1.28 23.74 4.16
C ALA A 19 -1.32 22.39 3.42
N GLY A 20 -1.02 21.30 4.13
CA GLY A 20 -1.02 19.96 3.55
C GLY A 20 -1.44 18.90 4.57
N MET A 21 -1.85 17.74 4.07
CA MET A 21 -2.20 16.58 4.90
C MET A 21 -1.60 15.30 4.29
N THR A 22 -1.02 14.48 5.14
CA THR A 22 -0.47 13.17 4.78
C THR A 22 -0.21 12.36 6.05
N GLY A 23 -0.26 11.03 5.97
CA GLY A 23 0.08 10.15 7.08
C GLY A 23 1.59 9.94 7.29
N THR A 24 2.45 10.53 6.45
CA THR A 24 3.90 10.24 6.43
C THR A 24 4.76 11.48 6.17
N ALA A 25 4.47 12.62 6.83
CA ALA A 25 5.24 13.87 6.69
C ALA A 25 6.44 13.99 7.64
N SER A 26 6.41 13.35 8.80
CA SER A 26 7.34 13.66 9.90
C SER A 26 8.82 13.46 9.55
N THR A 27 9.13 12.49 8.69
CA THR A 27 10.50 12.23 8.24
C THR A 27 11.04 13.33 7.32
N GLU A 28 10.16 14.04 6.62
CA GLU A 28 10.51 15.09 5.66
C GLU A 28 10.24 16.50 6.25
N SER A 29 10.06 16.61 7.57
CA SER A 29 9.71 17.86 8.25
C SER A 29 10.73 18.99 7.99
N GLY A 30 12.02 18.66 7.97
CA GLY A 30 13.08 19.60 7.60
C GLY A 30 12.92 20.16 6.19
N GLU A 31 12.65 19.30 5.20
CA GLU A 31 12.45 19.72 3.80
C GLU A 31 11.20 20.59 3.65
N PHE A 32 10.10 20.24 4.34
CA PHE A 32 8.88 21.05 4.35
C PHE A 32 9.12 22.45 4.92
N TRP A 33 9.91 22.56 5.98
CA TRP A 33 10.29 23.84 6.56
C TRP A 33 11.21 24.64 5.63
N ASP A 34 12.25 24.01 5.10
CA ASP A 34 13.26 24.69 4.31
C ASP A 34 12.69 25.25 3.01
N ILE A 35 11.87 24.47 2.31
CA ILE A 35 11.31 24.85 1.00
C ILE A 35 10.03 25.68 1.15
N TYR A 36 9.11 25.26 2.02
CA TYR A 36 7.75 25.81 2.08
C TYR A 36 7.44 26.56 3.37
N LYS A 37 8.34 26.53 4.37
CA LYS A 37 8.11 27.10 5.71
C LYS A 37 6.86 26.50 6.36
N LEU A 38 6.67 25.19 6.16
CA LEU A 38 5.57 24.44 6.73
C LEU A 38 6.06 23.57 7.89
N ASP A 39 5.48 23.77 9.07
CA ASP A 39 5.63 22.87 10.20
C ASP A 39 4.85 21.57 9.97
N VAL A 40 5.39 20.47 10.50
CA VAL A 40 4.72 19.17 10.50
C VAL A 40 4.22 18.86 11.90
N VAL A 41 2.89 18.75 12.04
CA VAL A 41 2.25 18.39 13.30
C VAL A 41 1.70 16.96 13.19
N GLU A 42 2.15 16.08 14.09
CA GLU A 42 1.60 14.72 14.19
C GLU A 42 0.28 14.73 14.96
N ILE A 43 -0.81 14.41 14.26
CA ILE A 43 -2.13 14.29 14.87
C ILE A 43 -2.29 12.86 15.43
N PRO A 44 -2.67 12.70 16.71
CA PRO A 44 -2.94 11.38 17.29
C PRO A 44 -3.99 10.61 16.50
N THR A 45 -3.86 9.29 16.44
CA THR A 45 -4.88 8.46 15.80
C THR A 45 -6.16 8.41 16.63
N ASN A 46 -7.31 8.35 15.94
CA ASN A 46 -8.62 8.25 16.60
C ASN A 46 -8.74 7.00 17.51
N ARG A 47 -8.07 5.91 17.12
CA ARG A 47 -8.01 4.65 17.87
C ARG A 47 -6.57 4.14 17.89
N PRO A 48 -6.16 3.37 18.93
CA PRO A 48 -4.84 2.77 18.98
C PRO A 48 -4.59 1.83 17.79
N ILE A 49 -3.38 1.85 17.25
CA ILE A 49 -2.98 0.98 16.13
C ILE A 49 -2.75 -0.44 16.67
N GLN A 50 -3.44 -1.43 16.10
CA GLN A 50 -3.27 -2.86 16.44
C GLN A 50 -2.46 -3.63 15.38
N ARG A 51 -2.05 -2.96 14.30
CA ARG A 51 -1.29 -3.57 13.19
C ARG A 51 0.03 -4.13 13.68
N LYS A 52 0.38 -5.34 13.24
CA LYS A 52 1.66 -5.99 13.52
C LYS A 52 2.61 -5.78 12.34
N ASP A 53 3.53 -4.84 12.49
CA ASP A 53 4.61 -4.64 11.51
C ASP A 53 5.73 -5.65 11.78
N LEU A 54 5.80 -6.70 10.95
CA LEU A 54 6.83 -7.75 11.04
C LEU A 54 8.19 -7.27 10.50
N ASP A 55 9.26 -7.92 10.97
CA ASP A 55 10.60 -7.70 10.45
C ASP A 55 10.73 -8.16 8.99
N ASP A 56 11.63 -7.51 8.27
CA ASP A 56 11.90 -7.82 6.88
C ASP A 56 12.54 -9.21 6.73
N ARG A 57 12.05 -9.98 5.76
CA ARG A 57 12.65 -11.25 5.35
C ARG A 57 13.56 -11.03 4.15
N VAL A 58 14.86 -11.29 4.32
CA VAL A 58 15.87 -11.12 3.26
C VAL A 58 16.23 -12.47 2.67
N TYR A 59 16.15 -12.58 1.35
CA TYR A 59 16.45 -13.80 0.60
C TYR A 59 17.68 -13.59 -0.28
N LYS A 60 18.46 -14.65 -0.50
CA LYS A 60 19.66 -14.61 -1.33
C LYS A 60 19.35 -14.33 -2.79
N THR A 61 18.25 -14.91 -3.30
CA THR A 61 17.84 -14.76 -4.70
C THR A 61 16.43 -14.22 -4.84
N ALA A 62 16.17 -13.52 -5.95
CA ALA A 62 14.82 -13.06 -6.29
C ALA A 62 13.83 -14.23 -6.46
N ARG A 63 14.30 -15.38 -6.95
CA ARG A 63 13.46 -16.58 -7.12
C ARG A 63 12.97 -17.12 -5.78
N GLU A 64 13.85 -17.22 -4.78
CA GLU A 64 13.47 -17.64 -3.43
C GLU A 64 12.52 -16.64 -2.78
N LYS A 65 12.81 -15.34 -2.94
CA LYS A 65 11.95 -14.25 -2.47
C LYS A 65 10.53 -14.39 -3.02
N TYR A 66 10.37 -14.49 -4.34
CA TYR A 66 9.06 -14.57 -4.96
C TYR A 66 8.32 -15.86 -4.64
N ARG A 67 9.04 -16.99 -4.51
CA ARG A 67 8.45 -18.23 -4.02
C ARG A 67 7.89 -18.06 -2.61
N ALA A 68 8.68 -17.51 -1.70
CA ALA A 68 8.24 -17.27 -0.32
C ALA A 68 7.07 -16.29 -0.24
N VAL A 69 7.04 -15.25 -1.08
CA VAL A 69 5.89 -14.34 -1.19
C VAL A 69 4.63 -15.08 -1.63
N ILE A 70 4.71 -15.96 -2.63
CA ILE A 70 3.56 -16.73 -3.11
C ILE A 70 3.08 -17.71 -2.05
N ASP A 71 3.99 -18.39 -1.36
CA ASP A 71 3.67 -19.33 -0.29
C ASP A 71 2.98 -18.59 0.89
N GLU A 72 3.45 -17.39 1.26
CA GLU A 72 2.82 -16.54 2.28
C GLU A 72 1.42 -16.04 1.85
N ILE A 73 1.25 -15.65 0.59
CA ILE A 73 -0.06 -15.26 0.03
C ILE A 73 -1.04 -16.42 0.14
N GLU A 74 -0.61 -17.63 -0.24
CA GLU A 74 -1.43 -18.84 -0.22
C GLU A 74 -1.87 -19.18 1.21
N GLU A 75 -0.94 -19.21 2.17
CA GLU A 75 -1.22 -19.48 3.58
C GLU A 75 -2.19 -18.44 4.17
N THR A 76 -1.88 -17.16 3.99
CA THR A 76 -2.67 -16.05 4.55
C THR A 76 -4.08 -16.03 3.98
N ARG A 77 -4.22 -16.22 2.67
CA ARG A 77 -5.51 -16.32 2.00
C ARG A 77 -6.33 -17.49 2.51
N ASN A 78 -5.70 -18.66 2.65
CA ASN A 78 -6.38 -19.88 3.09
C ASN A 78 -6.82 -19.79 4.55
N ALA A 79 -6.18 -18.94 5.36
CA ALA A 79 -6.63 -18.55 6.69
C ALA A 79 -7.79 -17.52 6.67
N GLY A 80 -8.34 -17.17 5.51
CA GLY A 80 -9.44 -16.23 5.36
C GLY A 80 -9.03 -14.75 5.39
N ARG A 81 -7.73 -14.45 5.50
CA ARG A 81 -7.23 -13.07 5.53
C ARG A 81 -6.98 -12.54 4.12
N PRO A 82 -7.50 -11.36 3.76
CA PRO A 82 -7.18 -10.73 2.49
C PRO A 82 -5.73 -10.23 2.47
N VAL A 83 -5.14 -10.23 1.29
CA VAL A 83 -3.74 -9.88 1.05
C VAL A 83 -3.64 -8.78 0.00
N LEU A 84 -2.95 -7.70 0.36
CA LEU A 84 -2.52 -6.66 -0.56
C LEU A 84 -1.00 -6.74 -0.76
N VAL A 85 -0.59 -7.06 -1.97
CA VAL A 85 0.82 -7.18 -2.38
C VAL A 85 1.25 -5.87 -3.05
N GLY A 86 2.27 -5.20 -2.52
CA GLY A 86 2.85 -4.01 -3.11
C GLY A 86 4.14 -4.34 -3.87
N THR A 87 4.20 -3.96 -5.14
CA THR A 87 5.37 -4.09 -6.01
C THR A 87 5.88 -2.72 -6.43
N THR A 88 7.11 -2.65 -6.96
CA THR A 88 7.73 -1.39 -7.45
C THR A 88 7.51 -1.18 -8.95
N SER A 89 7.29 -2.26 -9.71
CA SER A 89 7.18 -2.21 -11.17
C SER A 89 6.05 -3.10 -11.71
N VAL A 90 5.57 -2.74 -12.91
CA VAL A 90 4.53 -3.50 -13.61
C VAL A 90 5.06 -4.89 -13.99
N GLU A 91 6.34 -5.02 -14.37
CA GLU A 91 6.91 -6.32 -14.72
C GLU A 91 6.86 -7.30 -13.53
N ILE A 92 7.17 -6.83 -12.31
CA ILE A 92 7.11 -7.65 -11.11
C ILE A 92 5.67 -8.05 -10.79
N SER A 93 4.72 -7.12 -10.94
CA SER A 93 3.29 -7.43 -10.77
C SER A 93 2.80 -8.50 -11.73
N GLU A 94 3.18 -8.43 -13.00
CA GLU A 94 2.83 -9.44 -14.01
C GLU A 94 3.53 -10.79 -13.75
N LEU A 95 4.77 -10.77 -13.26
CA LEU A 95 5.48 -11.98 -12.84
C LEU A 95 4.74 -12.69 -11.70
N LEU A 96 4.39 -11.95 -10.64
CA LEU A 96 3.65 -12.51 -9.49
C LEU A 96 2.26 -12.99 -9.90
N SER A 97 1.58 -12.23 -10.77
CA SER A 97 0.30 -12.63 -11.37
C SER A 97 0.40 -13.98 -12.07
N LYS A 98 1.42 -14.19 -12.91
CA LYS A 98 1.67 -15.49 -13.56
C LYS A 98 1.91 -16.61 -12.53
N MET A 99 2.69 -16.34 -11.48
CA MET A 99 2.95 -17.31 -10.41
C MET A 99 1.69 -17.70 -9.64
N LEU A 100 0.82 -16.73 -9.32
CA LEU A 100 -0.47 -16.98 -8.69
C LEU A 100 -1.43 -17.75 -9.61
N LYS A 101 -1.44 -17.46 -10.92
CA LYS A 101 -2.22 -18.23 -11.91
C LYS A 101 -1.79 -19.70 -11.95
N MET A 102 -0.49 -19.97 -11.92
CA MET A 102 0.02 -21.36 -11.86
C MET A 102 -0.41 -22.12 -10.61
N ARG A 103 -0.67 -21.41 -9.50
CA ARG A 103 -1.20 -21.96 -8.25
C ARG A 103 -2.73 -21.96 -8.17
N ASN A 104 -3.44 -21.56 -9.25
CA ASN A 104 -4.90 -21.39 -9.25
C ASN A 104 -5.43 -20.45 -8.16
N ILE A 105 -4.69 -19.38 -7.85
CA ILE A 105 -5.11 -18.36 -6.87
C ILE A 105 -5.75 -17.18 -7.62
N PRO A 106 -7.07 -16.94 -7.46
CA PRO A 106 -7.73 -15.76 -8.00
C PRO A 106 -7.16 -14.49 -7.37
N HIS A 107 -6.81 -13.51 -8.20
CA HIS A 107 -6.24 -12.24 -7.77
C HIS A 107 -6.55 -11.14 -8.77
N ASN A 108 -6.43 -9.90 -8.30
CA ASN A 108 -6.51 -8.70 -9.13
C ASN A 108 -5.14 -8.02 -9.24
N VAL A 109 -4.88 -7.36 -10.36
CA VAL A 109 -3.65 -6.57 -10.58
C VAL A 109 -4.03 -5.12 -10.87
N LEU A 110 -3.44 -4.19 -10.13
CA LEU A 110 -3.67 -2.75 -10.25
C LEU A 110 -2.37 -2.09 -10.72
N ASN A 111 -2.42 -1.45 -11.89
CA ASN A 111 -1.24 -0.90 -12.57
C ASN A 111 -1.27 0.64 -12.66
N ALA A 112 -2.15 1.31 -11.90
CA ALA A 112 -2.33 2.77 -11.89
C ALA A 112 -2.73 3.35 -13.26
N LYS A 113 -3.42 2.58 -14.12
CA LYS A 113 -3.86 3.01 -15.45
C LYS A 113 -5.30 3.51 -15.47
N LEU A 114 -6.20 2.86 -14.72
CA LEU A 114 -7.64 3.12 -14.75
C LEU A 114 -8.15 3.43 -13.35
N HIS A 115 -8.00 4.68 -12.90
CA HIS A 115 -8.23 5.07 -11.51
C HIS A 115 -9.63 4.72 -10.97
N GLN A 116 -10.70 4.89 -11.76
CA GLN A 116 -12.07 4.60 -11.30
C GLN A 116 -12.33 3.10 -11.09
N GLN A 117 -11.92 2.26 -12.04
CA GLN A 117 -12.10 0.81 -11.94
C GLN A 117 -11.20 0.22 -10.86
N GLU A 118 -9.95 0.69 -10.76
CA GLU A 118 -9.03 0.26 -9.72
C GLU A 118 -9.55 0.61 -8.32
N ALA A 119 -10.20 1.78 -8.16
CA ALA A 119 -10.82 2.15 -6.89
C ALA A 119 -11.93 1.16 -6.48
N GLN A 120 -12.75 0.67 -7.42
CA GLN A 120 -13.76 -0.33 -7.12
C GLN A 120 -13.12 -1.64 -6.65
N ILE A 121 -12.10 -2.13 -7.36
CA ILE A 121 -11.38 -3.35 -6.98
C ILE A 121 -10.73 -3.21 -5.59
N VAL A 122 -10.13 -2.06 -5.29
CA VAL A 122 -9.50 -1.79 -4.00
C VAL A 122 -10.52 -1.77 -2.86
N ALA A 123 -11.71 -1.22 -3.08
CA ALA A 123 -12.77 -1.21 -2.07
C ALA A 123 -13.21 -2.64 -1.69
N GLU A 124 -13.06 -3.60 -2.61
CA GLU A 124 -13.38 -5.01 -2.40
C GLU A 124 -12.19 -5.85 -1.91
N ALA A 125 -10.98 -5.28 -1.90
CA ALA A 125 -9.76 -5.98 -1.50
C ALA A 125 -9.78 -6.44 -0.03
N GLY A 126 -10.64 -5.87 0.81
CA GLY A 126 -10.80 -6.21 2.23
C GLY A 126 -11.82 -7.32 2.51
N ARG A 127 -12.30 -8.03 1.47
CA ARG A 127 -13.32 -9.08 1.61
C ARG A 127 -12.71 -10.48 1.68
N SER A 128 -13.42 -11.37 2.36
CA SER A 128 -13.27 -12.83 2.27
C SER A 128 -14.42 -13.37 1.41
N VAL A 129 -14.13 -14.28 0.48
CA VAL A 129 -15.12 -14.95 -0.38
C VAL A 129 -14.96 -16.44 -0.19
N ASN A 130 -16.03 -17.11 0.25
CA ASN A 130 -16.05 -18.56 0.54
C ASN A 130 -14.96 -18.98 1.55
N GLY A 131 -14.75 -18.18 2.60
CA GLY A 131 -13.73 -18.42 3.64
C GLY A 131 -12.28 -18.19 3.19
N LYS A 132 -12.06 -17.63 1.99
CA LYS A 132 -10.74 -17.30 1.46
C LYS A 132 -10.61 -15.81 1.24
N GLY A 133 -9.50 -15.23 1.69
CA GLY A 133 -9.20 -13.82 1.50
C GLY A 133 -9.08 -13.41 0.02
N ALA A 134 -9.47 -12.19 -0.30
CA ALA A 134 -9.16 -11.58 -1.59
C ALA A 134 -7.66 -11.31 -1.72
N VAL A 135 -7.10 -11.50 -2.92
CA VAL A 135 -5.69 -11.20 -3.21
C VAL A 135 -5.63 -10.08 -4.25
N THR A 136 -4.92 -9.01 -3.92
CA THR A 136 -4.76 -7.85 -4.79
C THR A 136 -3.28 -7.50 -4.90
N ILE A 137 -2.77 -7.41 -6.12
CA ILE A 137 -1.42 -6.91 -6.43
C ILE A 137 -1.56 -5.45 -6.84
N ALA A 138 -0.83 -4.56 -6.18
CA ALA A 138 -0.80 -3.13 -6.47
C ALA A 138 0.63 -2.71 -6.85
N THR A 139 0.77 -2.23 -8.08
CA THR A 139 2.02 -1.64 -8.56
C THR A 139 2.19 -0.24 -7.97
N ASN A 140 3.31 0.00 -7.31
CA ASN A 140 3.61 1.20 -6.54
C ASN A 140 2.47 1.54 -5.56
N MET A 141 1.86 2.70 -5.75
CA MET A 141 0.74 3.19 -4.96
C MET A 141 -0.59 3.12 -5.76
N ALA A 142 -0.77 2.08 -6.58
CA ALA A 142 -2.05 1.86 -7.25
C ALA A 142 -3.19 1.71 -6.23
N GLY A 143 -4.32 2.34 -6.51
CA GLY A 143 -5.43 2.44 -5.55
C GLY A 143 -5.23 3.43 -4.41
N ARG A 144 -4.29 4.38 -4.53
CA ARG A 144 -4.12 5.46 -3.56
C ARG A 144 -5.40 6.28 -3.42
N GLY A 145 -5.77 6.59 -2.18
CA GLY A 145 -6.95 7.40 -1.86
C GLY A 145 -8.21 6.57 -1.58
N THR A 146 -8.26 5.30 -1.99
CA THR A 146 -9.40 4.43 -1.70
C THR A 146 -9.22 3.67 -0.38
N ASP A 147 -10.27 3.66 0.44
CA ASP A 147 -10.32 2.93 1.70
C ASP A 147 -10.62 1.45 1.50
N ILE A 148 -9.88 0.59 2.22
CA ILE A 148 -10.07 -0.87 2.20
C ILE A 148 -10.80 -1.24 3.48
N LYS A 149 -12.12 -1.37 3.39
CA LYS A 149 -12.95 -1.72 4.54
C LYS A 149 -12.97 -3.22 4.75
N LEU A 150 -12.85 -3.64 6.01
CA LEU A 150 -12.83 -5.04 6.40
C LEU A 150 -14.22 -5.48 6.88
N THR A 151 -14.63 -6.68 6.47
CA THR A 151 -15.82 -7.34 7.04
C THR A 151 -15.52 -7.88 8.44
N PRO A 152 -16.55 -8.14 9.29
CA PRO A 152 -16.34 -8.71 10.62
C PRO A 152 -15.57 -10.05 10.60
N GLU A 153 -15.85 -10.90 9.62
CA GLU A 153 -15.14 -12.18 9.40
C GLU A 153 -13.63 -11.94 9.18
N VAL A 154 -13.28 -10.98 8.33
CA VAL A 154 -11.89 -10.63 8.04
C VAL A 154 -11.19 -10.06 9.27
N LYS A 155 -11.88 -9.24 10.06
CA LYS A 155 -11.32 -8.72 11.33
C LYS A 155 -11.03 -9.87 12.30
N ALA A 156 -11.95 -10.82 12.44
CA ALA A 156 -11.76 -12.01 13.26
C ALA A 156 -10.61 -12.90 12.76
N ALA A 157 -10.41 -12.98 11.44
CA ALA A 157 -9.31 -13.72 10.82
C ALA A 157 -7.93 -13.05 11.00
N GLY A 158 -7.86 -11.80 11.51
CA GLY A 158 -6.60 -11.07 11.72
C GLY A 158 -6.40 -9.87 10.79
N GLY A 159 -7.43 -9.47 10.05
CA GLY A 159 -7.43 -8.26 9.23
C GLY A 159 -6.65 -8.36 7.92
N LEU A 160 -6.43 -7.20 7.29
CA LEU A 160 -5.73 -7.08 6.01
C LEU A 160 -4.22 -7.29 6.17
N ALA A 161 -3.68 -8.29 5.49
CA ALA A 161 -2.24 -8.49 5.40
C ALA A 161 -1.63 -7.66 4.27
N ILE A 162 -0.52 -6.99 4.56
CA ILE A 162 0.26 -6.22 3.58
C ILE A 162 1.57 -6.94 3.34
N ILE A 163 1.87 -7.24 2.07
CA ILE A 163 3.14 -7.84 1.67
C ILE A 163 3.85 -6.88 0.73
N GLY A 164 4.95 -6.28 1.18
CA GLY A 164 5.87 -5.54 0.32
C GLY A 164 6.86 -6.49 -0.33
N THR A 165 6.94 -6.50 -1.67
CA THR A 165 7.85 -7.43 -2.37
C THR A 165 9.28 -6.91 -2.44
N GLU A 166 9.44 -5.60 -2.27
CA GLU A 166 10.69 -4.84 -2.32
C GLU A 166 10.54 -3.57 -1.46
N ARG A 167 11.68 -2.94 -1.13
CA ARG A 167 11.69 -1.61 -0.51
C ARG A 167 11.75 -0.54 -1.59
N HIS A 168 11.04 0.54 -1.37
CA HIS A 168 11.14 1.73 -2.20
C HIS A 168 12.39 2.55 -1.82
N GLU A 169 12.82 3.45 -2.70
CA GLU A 169 13.93 4.38 -2.45
C GLU A 169 13.70 5.22 -1.19
N SER A 170 12.44 5.56 -0.91
CA SER A 170 12.06 6.26 0.30
C SER A 170 11.24 5.37 1.22
N ARG A 171 11.69 5.25 2.48
CA ARG A 171 10.95 4.58 3.57
C ARG A 171 9.53 5.12 3.75
N ARG A 172 9.29 6.37 3.34
CA ARG A 172 7.98 7.01 3.37
C ARG A 172 6.95 6.22 2.56
N VAL A 173 7.34 5.72 1.40
CA VAL A 173 6.45 4.95 0.50
C VAL A 173 6.15 3.58 1.11
N ASP A 174 7.14 2.91 1.68
CA ASP A 174 6.94 1.65 2.40
C ASP A 174 5.96 1.82 3.59
N ARG A 175 6.08 2.93 4.34
CA ARG A 175 5.15 3.28 5.42
C ARG A 175 3.73 3.53 4.92
N GLN A 176 3.57 4.12 3.73
CA GLN A 176 2.25 4.30 3.13
C GLN A 176 1.61 2.97 2.74
N LEU A 177 2.39 2.03 2.21
CA LEU A 177 1.92 0.69 1.89
C LEU A 177 1.45 -0.03 3.17
N ARG A 178 2.27 -0.04 4.24
CA ARG A 178 1.89 -0.59 5.56
C ARG A 178 0.64 0.07 6.14
N GLY A 179 0.53 1.40 5.98
CA GLY A 179 -0.61 2.21 6.42
C GLY A 179 -1.94 1.92 5.71
N ARG A 180 -1.95 1.03 4.70
CA ARG A 180 -3.20 0.53 4.10
C ARG A 180 -3.93 -0.47 5.00
N ALA A 181 -3.24 -1.10 5.95
CA ALA A 181 -3.82 -1.96 6.98
C ALA A 181 -3.88 -1.28 8.35
N GLY A 182 -4.70 -1.83 9.24
CA GLY A 182 -4.84 -1.37 10.63
C GLY A 182 -5.60 -0.05 10.80
N ARG A 183 -6.50 0.28 9.86
CA ARG A 183 -7.26 1.53 9.89
C ARG A 183 -8.27 1.52 11.04
N GLN A 184 -8.46 2.66 11.70
CA GLN A 184 -9.43 2.82 12.81
C GLN A 184 -9.29 1.75 13.90
N GLY A 185 -8.05 1.34 14.19
CA GLY A 185 -7.74 0.32 15.20
C GLY A 185 -8.11 -1.10 14.80
N ASP A 186 -8.40 -1.34 13.52
CA ASP A 186 -8.60 -2.69 13.00
C ASP A 186 -7.32 -3.53 13.14
N PRO A 187 -7.44 -4.87 13.24
CA PRO A 187 -6.29 -5.75 13.16
C PRO A 187 -5.67 -5.72 11.75
N GLY A 188 -4.38 -6.06 11.65
CA GLY A 188 -3.62 -6.07 10.40
C GLY A 188 -2.25 -6.67 10.59
#